data_AF-A0A3D5BJQ9-F1
#
_entry.id   AF-A0A3D5BJQ9-F1
#
_cell.length_a   1.000
_cell.length_b   1.000
_cell.length_c   1.000
_cell.angle_alpha   90.00
_cell.angle_beta   90.00
_cell.angle_gamma   90.00
#
_symmetry.space_group_name_H-M   'P 1'
#
loop_
_entity.id
_entity.type
_entity.pdbx_description
1 polymer ?
#
loop_
_entity_poly.entity_id
_entity_poly.type
_entity_poly.pdbx_seq_one_letter_code
_entity_poly.pdbx_strand_id
1 'polypeptide(L)'
;MSMISGLPITGRQAIEKFGIEKLHGCQCVATSCVLGDGSVDLVYGVIVDPADCVIDEPDDSVFFVEYHAVDDWYVTGIAADEQIVLLNMVADVAAEGVMV
;
A
#
# COMPACT_ATOMS: atom_id res chain seq x y z
N MET A 1 -13.69 2.52 -20.65
CA MET A 1 -12.36 2.61 -20.03
C MET A 1 -12.55 3.18 -18.63
N SER A 2 -12.49 2.35 -17.59
CA SER A 2 -12.53 2.84 -16.22
C SER A 2 -11.21 3.52 -15.90
N MET A 3 -11.28 4.76 -15.39
CA MET A 3 -10.11 5.54 -15.00
C MET A 3 -9.56 4.96 -13.70
N ILE A 4 -8.32 4.45 -13.71
CA ILE A 4 -7.63 4.07 -12.48
C ILE A 4 -7.38 5.37 -11.72
N SER A 5 -7.87 5.43 -10.48
CA SER A 5 -7.71 6.57 -9.58
C SER A 5 -6.93 6.11 -8.34
N GLY A 6 -6.05 6.99 -7.87
CA GLY A 6 -5.17 6.74 -6.74
C GLY A 6 -5.42 7.74 -5.62
N LEU A 7 -5.46 7.26 -4.38
CA LEU A 7 -5.51 8.08 -3.17
C LEU A 7 -4.11 8.12 -2.52
N PRO A 8 -3.37 9.24 -2.61
CA PRO A 8 -2.11 9.40 -1.88
C PRO A 8 -2.41 9.50 -0.38
N ILE A 9 -1.78 8.63 0.41
CA ILE A 9 -2.01 8.52 1.85
C ILE A 9 -0.77 7.96 2.54
N THR A 10 -0.58 8.28 3.82
CA THR A 10 0.47 7.63 4.63
C THR A 10 0.01 6.28 5.18
N GLY A 11 0.94 5.39 5.52
CA GLY A 11 0.62 4.11 6.16
C GLY A 11 -0.28 4.26 7.40
N ARG A 12 0.05 5.19 8.29
CA ARG A 12 -0.76 5.51 9.48
C ARG A 12 -2.18 5.93 9.11
N GLN A 13 -2.31 6.88 8.18
CA GLN A 13 -3.62 7.38 7.77
C GLN A 13 -4.47 6.29 7.10
N ALA A 14 -3.85 5.37 6.35
CA ALA A 14 -4.56 4.25 5.74
C ALA A 14 -5.15 3.34 6.82
N ILE A 15 -4.34 2.94 7.81
CA ILE A 15 -4.79 2.11 8.93
C ILE A 15 -5.86 2.81 9.77
N GLU A 16 -5.66 4.08 10.11
CA GLU A 16 -6.63 4.84 10.92
C GLU A 16 -7.98 5.03 10.21
N LYS A 17 -7.99 5.19 8.88
CA LYS A 17 -9.23 5.42 8.10
C LYS A 17 -9.96 4.14 7.74
N PHE A 18 -9.24 3.10 7.35
CA PHE A 18 -9.82 1.91 6.74
C PHE A 18 -9.68 0.66 7.62
N GLY A 19 -8.65 0.60 8.47
CA GLY A 19 -8.26 -0.62 9.18
C GLY A 19 -7.60 -1.65 8.27
N ILE A 20 -6.76 -2.52 8.83
CA ILE A 20 -6.02 -3.53 8.05
C ILE A 20 -6.95 -4.52 7.33
N GLU A 21 -8.07 -4.90 7.96
CA GLU A 21 -9.04 -5.84 7.39
C GLU A 21 -9.63 -5.37 6.05
N LYS A 22 -9.81 -4.06 5.86
CA LYS A 22 -10.30 -3.49 4.60
C LYS A 22 -9.19 -3.20 3.59
N LEU A 23 -7.96 -3.01 4.07
CA LEU A 23 -6.81 -2.74 3.23
C LEU A 23 -6.22 -4.02 2.64
N HIS A 24 -6.32 -5.15 3.34
CA HIS A 24 -5.84 -6.43 2.86
C HIS A 24 -6.46 -6.77 1.49
N GLY A 25 -5.62 -7.09 0.51
CA GLY A 25 -6.03 -7.37 -0.86
C GLY A 25 -6.19 -6.13 -1.75
N CYS A 26 -6.05 -4.93 -1.19
CA CYS A 26 -6.10 -3.70 -1.98
C CYS A 26 -4.81 -3.49 -2.77
N GLN A 27 -4.96 -3.00 -3.99
CA GLN A 27 -3.84 -2.67 -4.86
C GLN A 27 -3.28 -1.30 -4.48
N CYS A 28 -1.96 -1.17 -4.46
CA CYS A 28 -1.31 0.11 -4.18
C CYS A 28 -0.01 0.28 -4.96
N VAL A 29 0.47 1.52 -5.01
CA VAL A 29 1.86 1.84 -5.35
C VAL A 29 2.58 2.20 -4.07
N ALA A 30 3.73 1.58 -3.83
CA ALA A 30 4.58 1.82 -2.67
C ALA A 30 6.04 2.03 -3.10
N THR A 31 6.85 2.59 -2.20
CA THR A 31 8.30 2.66 -2.41
C THR A 31 8.90 1.34 -1.98
N SER A 32 9.71 0.70 -2.83
CA SER A 32 10.44 -0.51 -2.44
C SER A 32 11.86 -0.19 -1.94
N CYS A 33 12.47 0.87 -2.48
CA CYS A 33 13.85 1.25 -2.16
C CYS A 33 14.07 2.75 -2.37
N VAL A 34 14.87 3.35 -1.49
CA VAL A 34 15.43 4.70 -1.67
C VAL A 34 16.89 4.55 -2.08
N LEU A 35 17.24 5.06 -3.26
CA LEU A 35 18.59 5.00 -3.79
C LEU A 35 19.46 6.12 -3.19
N GLY A 36 20.78 5.91 -3.18
CA GLY A 36 21.74 6.83 -2.56
C GLY A 36 21.83 8.23 -3.21
N ASP A 37 21.19 8.41 -4.36
CA ASP A 37 21.05 9.70 -5.06
C ASP A 37 19.72 10.41 -4.75
N GLY A 38 18.88 9.83 -3.87
CA GLY A 38 17.58 10.35 -3.48
C GLY A 38 16.43 9.98 -4.42
N SER A 39 16.68 9.19 -5.46
CA SER A 39 15.61 8.59 -6.26
C SER A 39 14.96 7.41 -5.53
N VAL A 40 13.74 7.05 -5.94
CA VAL A 40 12.97 5.97 -5.32
C VAL A 40 12.47 5.00 -6.37
N ASP A 41 12.56 3.71 -6.05
CA ASP A 41 11.92 2.66 -6.85
C ASP A 41 10.49 2.48 -6.36
N LEU A 42 9.55 2.62 -7.30
CA LEU A 42 8.13 2.44 -7.04
C LEU A 42 7.69 1.06 -7.53
N VAL A 43 6.93 0.37 -6.68
CA VAL A 43 6.38 -0.95 -6.98
C VAL A 43 4.86 -0.92 -6.95
N TYR A 44 4.26 -1.66 -7.87
CA TYR A 44 2.85 -1.97 -7.85
C TYR A 44 2.66 -3.29 -7.13
N GLY A 45 1.83 -3.30 -6.09
CA GLY A 45 1.63 -4.49 -5.26
C GLY A 45 0.25 -4.56 -4.63
N VAL A 46 0.11 -5.53 -3.74
CA VAL A 46 -1.11 -5.81 -2.98
C VAL A 46 -0.78 -5.73 -1.50
N ILE A 47 -1.61 -5.02 -0.73
CA ILE A 47 -1.44 -4.93 0.71
C ILE A 47 -1.75 -6.29 1.34
N VAL A 48 -0.87 -6.76 2.21
CA VAL A 48 -1.01 -8.01 2.98
C VAL A 48 -0.87 -7.72 4.47
N ASP A 49 -1.55 -8.52 5.30
CA ASP A 49 -1.50 -8.38 6.75
C ASP A 49 -0.15 -8.87 7.28
N PRO A 50 0.55 -8.09 8.13
CA PRO A 50 1.72 -8.55 8.87
C PRO A 50 1.59 -9.93 9.53
N ALA A 51 0.39 -10.28 10.03
CA ALA A 51 0.13 -11.56 10.69
C ALA A 51 0.19 -12.76 9.72
N ASP A 52 -0.01 -12.52 8.42
CA ASP A 52 0.06 -13.54 7.37
C ASP A 52 1.48 -13.66 6.79
N CYS A 53 2.40 -12.79 7.19
CA CYS A 53 3.80 -12.80 6.74
C CYS A 53 4.71 -13.53 7.73
N VAL A 54 5.67 -14.30 7.19
CA VAL A 54 6.80 -14.80 7.97
C VAL A 54 7.92 -13.77 7.88
N ILE A 55 8.07 -12.98 8.94
CA ILE A 55 9.05 -11.90 9.01
C ILE A 55 10.17 -12.35 9.97
N ASP A 56 11.40 -12.39 9.46
CA ASP A 56 12.56 -12.90 10.20
C ASP A 56 13.05 -11.91 11.28
N GLU A 57 12.76 -10.62 11.14
CA GLU A 57 13.16 -9.56 12.08
C GLU A 57 11.95 -8.69 12.45
N PRO A 58 11.89 -8.15 13.68
CA PRO A 58 10.84 -7.22 14.06
C PRO A 58 10.92 -5.97 13.19
N ASP A 59 9.83 -5.70 12.47
CA ASP A 59 9.68 -4.56 11.57
C ASP A 59 8.64 -3.60 12.16
N ASP A 60 8.96 -2.31 12.21
CA ASP A 60 8.07 -1.23 12.70
C ASP A 60 7.02 -0.81 11.63
N SER A 61 6.94 -1.55 10.53
CA SER A 61 5.95 -1.38 9.47
C SER A 61 4.53 -1.59 9.96
N VAL A 62 3.63 -0.73 9.49
CA VAL A 62 2.20 -0.79 9.83
C VAL A 62 1.44 -1.84 9.01
N PHE A 63 1.93 -2.17 7.81
CA PHE A 63 1.49 -3.25 6.95
C PHE A 63 2.55 -3.52 5.88
N PHE A 64 2.34 -4.56 5.09
CA PHE A 64 3.25 -4.98 4.04
C PHE A 64 2.60 -4.90 2.68
N VAL A 65 3.43 -4.71 1.65
CA VAL A 65 3.01 -4.77 0.25
C VAL A 65 3.75 -5.91 -0.42
N GLU A 66 3.00 -6.91 -0.84
CA GLU A 66 3.51 -8.01 -1.65
C GLU A 66 3.50 -7.59 -3.13
N TYR A 67 4.61 -7.79 -3.82
CA TYR A 67 4.76 -7.47 -5.24
C TYR A 67 5.61 -8.51 -5.95
N HIS A 68 5.30 -8.72 -7.23
CA HIS A 68 6.07 -9.62 -8.09
C HIS A 68 7.12 -8.83 -8.85
N ALA A 69 8.39 -9.18 -8.68
CA ALA A 69 9.49 -8.58 -9.41
C ALA A 69 10.42 -9.66 -9.92
N VAL A 70 10.97 -9.46 -11.12
CA VAL A 70 11.84 -10.44 -11.78
C VAL A 70 11.11 -11.79 -11.95
N ASP A 71 11.39 -12.78 -11.10
CA ASP A 71 10.86 -14.14 -11.12
C ASP A 71 10.38 -14.64 -9.74
N ASP A 72 10.29 -13.76 -8.75
CA ASP A 72 9.88 -14.12 -7.39
C ASP A 72 8.92 -13.09 -6.76
N TRP A 73 8.32 -13.49 -5.65
CA TRP A 73 7.48 -12.63 -4.82
C TRP A 73 8.30 -11.99 -3.72
N TYR A 74 8.16 -10.67 -3.62
CA TYR A 74 8.86 -9.85 -2.64
C TYR A 74 7.83 -9.14 -1.78
N VAL A 75 8.27 -8.76 -0.59
CA VAL A 75 7.47 -7.99 0.35
C VAL A 75 8.26 -6.76 0.74
N THR A 76 7.61 -5.60 0.75
CA THR A 76 8.16 -4.36 1.30
C THR A 76 7.31 -3.88 2.46
N GLY A 77 7.96 -3.54 3.57
CA GLY A 77 7.32 -3.01 4.76
C GLY A 77 7.04 -1.53 4.60
N ILE A 78 5.84 -1.09 5.00
CA ILE A 78 5.42 0.30 4.91
C ILE A 78 5.46 0.92 6.30
N ALA A 79 6.32 1.92 6.49
CA ALA A 79 6.39 2.64 7.75
C ALA A 79 5.14 3.54 7.96
N ALA A 80 4.89 3.91 9.22
CA ALA A 80 3.71 4.70 9.59
C ALA A 80 3.62 6.06 8.86
N ASP A 81 4.75 6.71 8.59
CA ASP A 81 4.85 8.01 7.91
C ASP A 81 5.16 7.91 6.41
N GLU A 82 5.37 6.70 5.91
CA GLU A 82 5.65 6.46 4.50
C GLU A 82 4.41 6.68 3.62
N GLN A 83 4.61 7.33 2.47
CA GLN A 83 3.54 7.58 1.51
C GLN A 83 3.36 6.41 0.55
N ILE A 84 2.10 6.03 0.37
CA ILE A 84 1.65 5.10 -0.64
C ILE A 84 0.52 5.73 -1.47
N VAL A 85 0.20 5.10 -2.59
CA VAL A 85 -0.98 5.44 -3.38
C VAL A 85 -1.91 4.23 -3.40
N LEU A 86 -3.03 4.31 -2.67
CA LEU A 86 -4.08 3.28 -2.74
C LEU A 86 -4.80 3.37 -4.07
N LEU A 87 -4.82 2.29 -4.83
CA LEU A 87 -5.47 2.21 -6.14
C LEU A 87 -6.87 1.64 -6.00
N ASN A 88 -7.80 2.13 -6.82
CA ASN A 88 -9.17 1.63 -6.91
C ASN A 88 -10.06 1.76 -5.64
N MET A 89 -9.54 2.27 -4.51
CA MET A 89 -10.39 2.67 -3.36
C MET A 89 -11.28 3.89 -3.66
N VAL A 90 -10.97 4.66 -4.70
CA VAL A 90 -11.76 5.85 -5.08
C VAL A 90 -13.05 5.48 -5.82
N ALA A 91 -13.21 4.23 -6.28
CA ALA A 91 -14.49 3.79 -6.85
C ALA A 91 -15.61 3.74 -5.81
N ASP A 92 -15.29 3.41 -4.55
CA ASP A 92 -16.24 3.41 -3.43
C ASP A 92 -16.37 4.79 -2.77
N VAL A 93 -15.27 5.53 -2.60
CA VAL A 93 -15.32 6.87 -1.98
C VAL A 93 -16.05 7.90 -2.86
N ALA A 94 -15.97 7.76 -4.19
CA ALA A 94 -16.77 8.59 -5.12
C ALA A 94 -18.26 8.17 -5.11
N ALA A 95 -18.59 6.93 -4.76
CA ALA A 95 -19.96 6.47 -4.62
C ALA A 95 -20.63 6.97 -3.31
N GLU A 96 -19.86 7.12 -2.23
CA GLU A 96 -20.36 7.69 -0.96
C GLU A 96 -20.43 9.23 -0.97
N GLY A 97 -19.73 9.91 -1.89
CA GLY A 97 -19.69 11.37 -2.01
C GLY A 97 -20.78 12.02 -2.88
N VAL A 98 -21.66 11.24 -3.52
CA VAL A 98 -22.77 11.75 -4.35
C VAL A 98 -24.10 11.47 -3.66
N MET A 99 -24.28 12.04 -2.47
CA MET A 99 -25.60 12.26 -1.88
C MET A 99 -25.67 13.64 -1.24
N VAL A 100 -25.73 14.69 -2.08
CA VAL A 100 -26.44 15.95 -1.76
C VAL A 100 -27.04 16.52 -3.03
#